data_AF-A0A915MPJ3-F1
#
_entry.id   AF-A0A915MPJ3-F1
#
_cell.length_a   1.000
_cell.length_b   1.000
_cell.length_c   1.000
_cell.angle_alpha   90.00
_cell.angle_beta   90.00
_cell.angle_gamma   90.00
#
_symmetry.space_group_name_H-M   'P 1'
#
loop_
_entity.id
_entity.type
_entity.pdbx_description
1 polymer ?
#
loop_
_entity_poly.entity_id
_entity_poly.type
_entity_poly.pdbx_seq_one_letter_code
_entity_poly.pdbx_strand_id
1 'polypeptide(L)'
;GDVVISDSGIDDSNKRQIGSYVYAHNINCNWKTGEIEGLVVRDWLPKDNVLARTVRNGQKQDLLKDWHSNSKELISRLNEEHKDQQLDFSRPHHETDVLTMLTAEGNIVVFPHPNASRIDPLFHLGPVGSMPPKSENEVSSPTQSSPLKSAKRQNSSIKNGQNGTNSEKENVEEKEGDVNQLNISNNSEESAGLVNAQVNQQLRERFISEYHVRAYDAGFDSVIAAIEGSRVDSWVLIRGVADYQQGATKIGKLWQHYASANAAAMVKTILGRIPATR
;
A
#
# COMPACT_ATOMS: atom_id res chain seq x y z
N GLY A 1 14.12 5.60 6.88
CA GLY A 1 13.33 5.18 8.03
C GLY A 1 13.68 3.75 8.37
N ASP A 2 12.77 3.07 9.05
CA ASP A 2 12.89 1.65 9.31
C ASP A 2 12.86 0.82 8.02
N VAL A 3 13.22 -0.46 8.12
CA VAL A 3 13.11 -1.41 7.01
C VAL A 3 12.12 -2.51 7.39
N VAL A 4 11.23 -2.87 6.49
CA VAL A 4 10.34 -4.02 6.66
C VAL A 4 10.74 -5.11 5.69
N ILE A 5 10.91 -6.32 6.23
CA ILE A 5 11.27 -7.52 5.49
C ILE A 5 10.03 -8.41 5.50
N SER A 6 9.52 -8.75 4.32
CA SER A 6 8.33 -9.58 4.21
C SER A 6 8.57 -10.93 4.83
N ASP A 7 7.67 -11.34 5.69
CA ASP A 7 7.70 -12.65 6.29
C ASP A 7 6.27 -13.13 6.52
N SER A 8 6.08 -14.45 6.43
CA SER A 8 4.76 -15.04 6.66
C SER A 8 4.36 -14.87 8.12
N GLY A 9 3.12 -14.42 8.36
CA GLY A 9 2.52 -14.34 9.68
C GLY A 9 1.71 -15.59 10.01
N ILE A 10 1.40 -15.76 11.30
CA ILE A 10 0.34 -16.65 11.75
C ILE A 10 -0.66 -15.77 12.49
N ASP A 11 -1.92 -15.85 12.10
CA ASP A 11 -3.02 -15.27 12.86
C ASP A 11 -3.37 -16.22 14.01
N ASP A 12 -3.00 -15.85 15.23
CA ASP A 12 -3.26 -16.66 16.43
C ASP A 12 -4.76 -16.85 16.72
N SER A 13 -5.61 -15.93 16.25
CA SER A 13 -7.06 -15.98 16.50
C SER A 13 -7.74 -17.11 15.71
N ASN A 14 -7.34 -17.29 14.45
CA ASN A 14 -7.96 -18.28 13.55
C ASN A 14 -7.00 -19.39 13.09
N LYS A 15 -5.74 -19.39 13.58
CA LYS A 15 -4.63 -20.24 13.11
C LYS A 15 -4.44 -20.18 11.59
N ARG A 16 -4.79 -19.05 10.98
CA ARG A 16 -4.66 -18.83 9.54
C ARG A 16 -3.22 -18.46 9.24
N GLN A 17 -2.61 -19.13 8.27
CA GLN A 17 -1.33 -18.69 7.73
C GLN A 17 -1.57 -17.44 6.88
N ILE A 18 -0.83 -16.38 7.19
CA ILE A 18 -0.80 -15.15 6.40
C ILE A 18 0.48 -15.21 5.58
N GLY A 19 0.38 -15.00 4.28
CA GLY A 19 1.53 -14.98 3.40
C GLY A 19 2.44 -13.78 3.64
N SER A 20 3.60 -13.84 3.00
CA SER A 20 4.62 -12.79 3.11
C SER A 20 4.20 -11.51 2.39
N TYR A 21 3.36 -11.63 1.35
CA TYR A 21 2.77 -10.49 0.65
C TYR A 21 1.27 -10.68 0.44
N VAL A 22 0.46 -9.70 0.83
CA VAL A 22 -1.01 -9.76 0.73
C VAL A 22 -1.49 -8.64 -0.17
N TYR A 23 -2.29 -8.98 -1.19
CA TYR A 23 -2.88 -8.01 -2.11
C TYR A 23 -4.41 -8.06 -2.07
N ALA A 24 -5.03 -7.02 -1.52
CA ALA A 24 -6.47 -6.85 -1.57
C ALA A 24 -6.85 -6.22 -2.92
N HIS A 25 -7.46 -7.01 -3.81
CA HIS A 25 -7.79 -6.55 -5.16
C HIS A 25 -9.26 -6.17 -5.31
N ASN A 26 -10.13 -6.69 -4.44
CA ASN A 26 -11.54 -6.37 -4.46
C ASN A 26 -12.15 -6.32 -3.06
N ILE A 27 -13.32 -5.72 -2.95
CA ILE A 27 -14.09 -5.59 -1.71
C ILE A 27 -15.38 -6.36 -1.93
N ASN A 28 -15.74 -7.23 -0.99
CA ASN A 28 -17.03 -7.89 -0.97
C ASN A 28 -18.02 -7.01 -0.20
N CYS A 29 -19.06 -6.55 -0.89
CA CYS A 29 -20.13 -5.75 -0.30
C CYS A 29 -21.44 -6.52 -0.35
N ASN A 30 -22.23 -6.44 0.72
CA ASN A 30 -23.58 -6.96 0.72
C ASN A 30 -24.43 -6.11 -0.23
N TRP A 31 -24.98 -6.73 -1.28
CA TRP A 31 -25.75 -6.00 -2.29
C TRP A 31 -27.04 -5.36 -1.75
N LYS A 32 -27.58 -5.84 -0.62
CA LYS A 32 -28.83 -5.32 -0.03
C LYS A 32 -28.59 -4.16 0.92
N THR A 33 -27.53 -4.22 1.72
CA THR A 33 -27.24 -3.20 2.77
C THR A 33 -26.16 -2.22 2.34
N GLY A 34 -25.38 -2.54 1.30
CA GLY A 34 -24.19 -1.77 0.91
C GLY A 34 -23.03 -1.92 1.89
N GLU A 35 -23.17 -2.74 2.93
CA GLU A 35 -22.14 -2.92 3.95
C GLU A 35 -20.97 -3.76 3.43
N ILE A 36 -19.77 -3.41 3.88
CA ILE A 36 -18.54 -4.11 3.49
C ILE A 36 -18.42 -5.39 4.30
N GLU A 37 -18.73 -6.53 3.68
CA GLU A 37 -18.65 -7.85 4.31
C GLU A 37 -17.19 -8.29 4.51
N GLY A 38 -16.32 -8.03 3.52
CA GLY A 38 -14.92 -8.46 3.60
C GLY A 38 -14.05 -7.99 2.45
N LEU A 39 -12.77 -8.35 2.50
CA LEU A 39 -11.80 -8.06 1.47
C LEU A 39 -11.48 -9.33 0.68
N VAL A 40 -11.49 -9.24 -0.64
CA VAL A 40 -11.03 -10.32 -1.52
C VAL A 40 -9.53 -10.13 -1.72
N VAL A 41 -8.77 -11.03 -1.12
CA VAL A 41 -7.30 -10.96 -1.10
C VAL A 41 -6.67 -12.07 -1.94
N ARG A 42 -5.52 -11.73 -2.53
CA ARG A 42 -4.53 -12.71 -2.97
C ARG A 42 -3.43 -12.76 -1.93
N ASP A 43 -3.17 -13.96 -1.44
CA ASP A 43 -2.15 -14.19 -0.44
C ASP A 43 -0.97 -14.92 -1.08
N TRP A 44 0.21 -14.31 -1.00
CA TRP A 44 1.42 -14.78 -1.67
C TRP A 44 2.43 -15.25 -0.64
N LEU A 45 2.86 -16.50 -0.80
CA LEU A 45 3.83 -17.15 0.07
C LEU A 45 4.97 -17.73 -0.80
N PRO A 46 6.24 -17.37 -0.55
CA PRO A 46 7.35 -18.06 -1.21
C PRO A 46 7.39 -19.52 -0.74
N LYS A 47 7.71 -20.43 -1.66
CA LYS A 47 7.80 -21.87 -1.34
C LYS A 47 8.95 -22.14 -0.38
N ASP A 48 10.05 -21.44 -0.55
CA ASP A 48 11.17 -21.46 0.38
C ASP A 48 11.44 -20.07 0.98
N ASN A 49 11.46 -20.02 2.31
CA ASN A 49 11.61 -18.82 3.11
C ASN A 49 13.05 -18.64 3.64
N VAL A 50 14.07 -19.21 2.98
CA VAL A 50 15.48 -19.13 3.45
C VAL A 50 15.92 -17.69 3.73
N LEU A 51 15.54 -16.73 2.88
CA LEU A 51 15.93 -15.33 3.03
C LEU A 51 15.36 -14.71 4.31
N ALA A 52 14.03 -14.80 4.52
CA ALA A 52 13.38 -14.31 5.73
C ALA A 52 13.81 -15.10 6.99
N ARG A 53 14.01 -16.41 6.86
CA ARG A 53 14.49 -17.30 7.94
C ARG A 53 15.89 -16.92 8.42
N THR A 54 16.77 -16.49 7.51
CA THR A 54 18.13 -16.02 7.86
C THR A 54 18.06 -14.81 8.80
N VAL A 55 17.12 -13.90 8.55
CA VAL A 55 16.87 -12.73 9.40
C VAL A 55 16.22 -13.13 10.72
N ARG A 56 15.20 -14.00 10.67
CA ARG A 56 14.45 -14.46 11.85
C ARG A 56 15.32 -15.23 12.85
N ASN A 57 16.16 -16.12 12.35
CA ASN A 57 16.97 -17.02 13.18
C ASN A 57 18.31 -16.39 13.58
N GLY A 58 18.71 -15.29 12.92
CA GLY A 58 19.94 -14.57 13.23
C GLY A 58 19.89 -13.88 14.59
N GLN A 59 21.05 -13.70 15.22
CA GLN A 59 21.14 -12.84 16.40
C GLN A 59 20.86 -11.39 15.98
N LYS A 60 19.75 -10.84 16.51
CA LYS A 60 19.25 -9.51 16.13
C LYS A 60 20.31 -8.41 16.28
N GLN A 61 21.12 -8.46 17.33
CA GLN A 61 22.15 -7.45 17.61
C GLN A 61 23.26 -7.45 16.56
N ASP A 62 23.77 -8.63 16.19
CA ASP A 62 24.80 -8.76 15.16
C ASP A 62 24.29 -8.29 13.80
N LEU A 63 23.05 -8.66 13.46
CA LEU A 63 22.41 -8.23 12.22
C LEU A 63 22.24 -6.71 12.17
N LEU A 64 21.79 -6.10 13.28
CA LEU A 64 21.67 -4.64 13.39
C LEU A 64 23.03 -3.97 13.21
N LYS A 65 24.07 -4.45 13.89
CA LYS A 65 25.41 -3.88 13.83
C LYS A 65 25.96 -3.89 12.40
N ASP A 66 25.87 -5.02 11.71
CA ASP A 66 26.36 -5.14 10.34
C ASP A 66 25.54 -4.30 9.37
N TRP A 67 24.21 -4.29 9.55
CA TRP A 67 23.33 -3.46 8.72
C TRP A 67 23.61 -1.98 8.92
N HIS A 68 23.78 -1.50 10.15
CA HIS A 68 24.12 -0.12 10.43
C HIS A 68 25.48 0.26 9.84
N SER A 69 26.47 -0.63 9.92
CA SER A 69 27.77 -0.44 9.26
C SER A 69 27.62 -0.31 7.74
N ASN A 70 26.92 -1.26 7.11
CA ASN A 70 26.67 -1.26 5.67
C ASN A 70 25.85 -0.05 5.23
N SER A 71 24.87 0.37 6.03
CA SER A 71 24.02 1.53 5.73
C SER A 71 24.82 2.82 5.78
N LYS A 72 25.66 3.01 6.81
CA LYS A 72 26.52 4.18 6.93
C LYS A 72 27.51 4.27 5.77
N GLU A 73 28.18 3.15 5.43
CA GLU A 73 29.08 3.07 4.28
C GLU A 73 28.36 3.43 2.98
N LEU A 74 27.19 2.84 2.74
CA LEU A 74 26.43 3.05 1.51
C LEU A 74 25.92 4.49 1.39
N ILE A 75 25.37 5.06 2.46
CA ILE A 75 24.88 6.45 2.47
C ILE A 75 26.04 7.42 2.22
N SER A 76 27.19 7.23 2.88
CA SER A 76 28.37 8.05 2.64
C SER A 76 28.80 7.98 1.17
N ARG A 77 28.88 6.78 0.59
CA ARG A 77 29.25 6.59 -0.81
C ARG A 77 28.26 7.25 -1.77
N LEU A 78 26.95 7.04 -1.57
CA LEU A 78 25.91 7.62 -2.43
C LEU A 78 25.90 9.16 -2.35
N ASN A 79 26.05 9.71 -1.15
CA ASN A 79 26.15 11.15 -0.97
C ASN A 79 27.41 11.75 -1.63
N GLU A 80 28.50 11.00 -1.70
CA GLU A 80 29.72 11.42 -2.43
C GLU A 80 29.56 11.34 -3.94
N GLU A 81 28.97 10.27 -4.45
CA GLU A 81 28.73 10.04 -5.88
C GLU A 81 27.70 11.02 -6.47
N HIS A 82 26.71 11.45 -5.69
CA HIS A 82 25.58 12.26 -6.16
C HIS A 82 25.59 13.71 -5.67
N LYS A 83 26.73 14.24 -5.18
CA LYS A 83 26.86 15.64 -4.73
C LYS A 83 26.32 16.65 -5.75
N ASP A 84 26.56 16.39 -7.03
CA ASP A 84 26.20 17.29 -8.12
C ASP A 84 24.73 17.15 -8.57
N GLN A 85 24.07 16.06 -8.18
CA GLN A 85 22.71 15.70 -8.64
C GLN A 85 21.61 16.12 -7.66
N GLN A 86 21.95 16.86 -6.59
CA GLN A 86 21.02 17.29 -5.54
C GLN A 86 20.25 16.14 -4.85
N LEU A 87 20.79 14.92 -4.90
CA LEU A 87 20.23 13.77 -4.20
C LEU A 87 20.90 13.67 -2.84
N ASP A 88 20.11 13.79 -1.78
CA ASP A 88 20.57 13.60 -0.40
C ASP A 88 19.99 12.29 0.15
N PHE A 89 20.89 11.36 0.50
CA PHE A 89 20.56 10.10 1.16
C PHE A 89 20.70 10.20 2.68
N SER A 90 21.04 11.36 3.22
CA SER A 90 21.10 11.58 4.66
C SER A 90 19.72 11.47 5.29
N ARG A 91 19.69 11.15 6.59
CA ARG A 91 18.43 11.08 7.33
C ARG A 91 17.77 12.48 7.36
N PRO A 92 16.51 12.62 6.93
CA PRO A 92 15.78 13.88 7.08
C PRO A 92 15.60 14.32 8.54
N HIS A 93 15.34 15.61 8.75
CA HIS A 93 15.13 16.15 10.10
C HIS A 93 13.95 15.47 10.79
N HIS A 94 14.07 15.22 12.11
CA HIS A 94 13.06 14.47 12.87
C HIS A 94 11.67 15.15 12.88
N GLU A 95 11.61 16.47 12.71
CA GLU A 95 10.33 17.20 12.55
C GLU A 95 9.58 16.85 11.26
N THR A 96 10.25 16.27 10.28
CA THR A 96 9.60 15.78 9.05
C THR A 96 9.03 14.37 9.22
N ASP A 97 9.37 13.68 10.32
CA ASP A 97 8.85 12.35 10.65
C ASP A 97 7.48 12.47 11.34
N VAL A 98 6.46 12.72 10.54
CA VAL A 98 5.11 13.00 11.03
C VAL A 98 4.08 12.03 10.48
N LEU A 99 3.12 11.68 11.34
CA LEU A 99 1.94 10.91 11.02
C LEU A 99 0.78 11.86 10.75
N THR A 100 0.10 11.66 9.62
CA THR A 100 -1.09 12.44 9.26
C THR A 100 -2.32 11.56 9.33
N MET A 101 -3.37 12.02 10.02
CA MET A 101 -4.64 11.32 10.16
C MET A 101 -5.79 12.24 9.75
N LEU A 102 -6.73 11.75 8.94
CA LEU A 102 -7.98 12.46 8.66
C LEU A 102 -8.95 12.27 9.83
N THR A 103 -9.56 13.37 10.30
CA THR A 103 -10.65 13.34 11.27
C THR A 103 -11.99 13.08 10.58
N ALA A 104 -13.02 12.74 11.37
CA ALA A 104 -14.38 12.56 10.87
C ALA A 104 -14.96 13.83 10.23
N GLU A 105 -14.43 15.00 10.57
CA GLU A 105 -14.82 16.30 10.03
C GLU A 105 -14.03 16.67 8.75
N GLY A 106 -13.15 15.78 8.27
CA GLY A 106 -12.31 16.01 7.09
C GLY A 106 -11.04 16.83 7.36
N ASN A 107 -10.77 17.19 8.62
CA ASN A 107 -9.54 17.90 8.99
C ASN A 107 -8.35 16.93 9.03
N ILE A 108 -7.15 17.39 8.62
CA ILE A 108 -5.93 16.60 8.74
C ILE A 108 -5.22 16.99 10.02
N VAL A 109 -5.03 16.03 10.93
CA VAL A 109 -4.23 16.21 12.14
C VAL A 109 -2.86 15.59 11.93
N VAL A 110 -1.82 16.35 12.26
CA VAL A 110 -0.42 15.95 12.14
C VAL A 110 0.14 15.67 13.53
N PHE A 111 0.70 14.49 13.72
CA PHE A 111 1.33 14.05 14.96
C PHE A 111 2.82 13.78 14.72
N PRO A 112 3.70 14.14 15.66
CA PRO A 112 5.08 13.67 15.60
C PRO A 112 5.13 12.14 15.73
N HIS A 113 6.13 11.48 15.13
CA HIS A 113 6.34 10.04 15.34
C HIS A 113 6.44 9.76 16.85
N PRO A 114 5.72 8.74 17.39
CA PRO A 114 5.88 8.27 18.77
C PRO A 114 7.33 8.03 19.25
N ASN A 115 8.25 7.76 18.32
CA ASN A 115 9.66 7.50 18.59
C ASN A 115 10.57 8.57 17.94
N ALA A 116 10.15 9.84 17.92
CA ALA A 116 10.89 10.93 17.28
C ALA A 116 12.34 11.10 17.81
N SER A 117 12.62 10.69 19.05
CA SER A 117 13.96 10.73 19.66
C SER A 117 14.92 9.66 19.13
N ARG A 118 14.42 8.63 18.42
CA ARG A 118 15.25 7.52 17.95
C ARG A 118 16.06 7.92 16.72
N ILE A 119 17.37 7.73 16.80
CA ILE A 119 18.32 8.10 15.73
C ILE A 119 18.65 6.90 14.80
N ASP A 120 18.60 5.69 15.33
CA ASP A 120 18.95 4.50 14.56
C ASP A 120 17.73 3.79 13.96
N PRO A 121 17.78 3.41 12.67
CA PRO A 121 16.71 2.67 12.04
C PRO A 121 16.65 1.24 12.59
N LEU A 122 15.44 0.70 12.65
CA LEU A 122 15.17 -0.68 13.03
C LEU A 122 14.60 -1.44 11.84
N PHE A 123 14.69 -2.76 11.90
CA PHE A 123 14.00 -3.62 10.97
C PHE A 123 12.83 -4.34 11.63
N HIS A 124 11.80 -4.63 10.83
CA HIS A 124 10.61 -5.37 11.24
C HIS A 124 10.41 -6.55 10.28
N LEU A 125 9.95 -7.67 10.82
CA LEU A 125 9.51 -8.82 10.04
C LEU A 125 7.99 -8.88 10.07
N GLY A 126 7.38 -9.17 8.94
CA GLY A 126 5.95 -9.43 8.86
C GLY A 126 5.39 -9.22 7.45
N PRO A 127 4.09 -9.48 7.25
CA PRO A 127 3.45 -9.37 5.95
C PRO A 127 3.54 -7.95 5.37
N VAL A 128 3.81 -7.83 4.07
CA VAL A 128 3.70 -6.57 3.33
C VAL A 128 2.38 -6.58 2.57
N GLY A 129 1.62 -5.49 2.66
CA GLY A 129 0.29 -5.39 2.11
C GLY A 129 0.17 -4.34 1.03
N SER A 130 -0.77 -4.51 0.12
CA SER A 130 -1.20 -3.44 -0.78
C SER A 130 -2.66 -3.60 -1.16
N MET A 131 -3.31 -2.46 -1.41
CA MET A 131 -4.66 -2.36 -1.92
C MET A 131 -4.72 -1.15 -2.88
N PRO A 132 -5.38 -1.26 -4.05
CA PRO A 132 -5.59 -0.12 -4.92
C PRO A 132 -6.55 0.88 -4.26
N PRO A 133 -6.40 2.19 -4.50
CA PRO A 133 -7.39 3.17 -4.07
C PRO A 133 -8.72 2.90 -4.77
N LYS A 134 -9.82 3.01 -4.03
CA LYS A 134 -11.17 2.81 -4.56
C LYS A 134 -11.87 4.16 -4.75
N SER A 135 -12.58 4.30 -5.87
CA SER A 135 -13.53 5.39 -6.10
C SER A 135 -14.95 4.91 -5.74
N GLU A 136 -15.85 5.82 -5.33
CA GLU A 136 -17.23 5.50 -4.89
C GLU A 136 -18.01 4.60 -5.87
N ASN A 137 -17.72 4.72 -7.17
CA ASN A 137 -18.38 3.94 -8.22
C ASN A 137 -18.08 2.43 -8.14
N GLU A 138 -16.93 2.02 -7.56
CA GLU A 138 -16.58 0.61 -7.41
C GLU A 138 -17.11 -0.02 -6.11
N VAL A 139 -17.43 0.79 -5.10
CA VAL A 139 -18.01 0.31 -3.84
C VAL A 139 -19.51 0.04 -3.99
N SER A 140 -20.15 0.70 -4.97
CA SER A 140 -21.57 0.62 -5.29
C SER A 140 -21.91 -0.31 -6.46
N SER A 141 -20.93 -0.81 -7.21
CA SER A 141 -21.14 -1.66 -8.38
C SER A 141 -20.66 -3.10 -8.15
N PRO A 142 -21.54 -4.11 -8.15
CA PRO A 142 -21.10 -5.51 -8.16
C PRO A 142 -20.44 -5.81 -9.51
N THR A 143 -19.12 -5.95 -9.54
CA THR A 143 -18.40 -6.36 -10.75
C THR A 143 -18.74 -7.82 -11.07
N GLN A 144 -19.68 -8.03 -11.98
CA GLN A 144 -19.87 -9.32 -12.63
C GLN A 144 -18.60 -9.66 -13.42
N SER A 145 -17.99 -10.81 -13.11
CA SER A 145 -16.90 -11.38 -13.89
C SER A 145 -17.38 -11.64 -15.33
N SER A 146 -17.01 -10.78 -16.26
CA SER A 146 -17.18 -11.05 -17.69
C SER A 146 -16.00 -11.87 -18.20
N PRO A 147 -16.20 -12.98 -18.94
CA PRO A 147 -15.10 -13.77 -19.50
C PRO A 147 -14.29 -12.96 -20.51
N LEU A 148 -12.98 -13.22 -20.57
CA LEU A 148 -12.04 -12.65 -21.54
C LEU A 148 -12.64 -12.69 -22.96
N LYS A 149 -12.90 -11.52 -23.54
CA LYS A 149 -13.10 -11.40 -24.99
C LYS A 149 -11.74 -11.26 -25.67
N SER A 150 -11.43 -12.31 -26.43
CA SER A 150 -10.32 -12.42 -27.37
C SER A 150 -10.18 -11.20 -28.28
N ALA A 151 -8.93 -10.77 -28.46
CA ALA A 151 -8.51 -9.65 -29.28
C ALA A 151 -9.00 -9.75 -30.74
N LYS A 152 -9.67 -8.69 -31.21
CA LYS A 152 -9.77 -8.36 -32.63
C LYS A 152 -9.31 -6.92 -32.85
N ARG A 153 -8.21 -6.81 -33.60
CA ARG A 153 -7.74 -5.60 -34.28
C ARG A 153 -8.90 -4.95 -35.05
N GLN A 154 -8.99 -3.62 -35.04
CA GLN A 154 -9.35 -2.87 -36.24
C GLN A 154 -8.93 -1.39 -36.16
N ASN A 155 -8.40 -0.94 -37.29
CA ASN A 155 -7.94 0.41 -37.60
C ASN A 155 -9.09 1.41 -37.75
N SER A 156 -8.72 2.67 -37.58
CA SER A 156 -9.36 3.93 -37.98
C SER A 156 -10.32 3.90 -39.17
N SER A 157 -11.44 4.64 -39.08
CA SER A 157 -11.85 5.67 -40.05
C SER A 157 -13.08 6.48 -39.58
N ILE A 158 -13.07 7.74 -40.00
CA ILE A 158 -13.98 8.87 -39.76
C ILE A 158 -15.32 8.71 -40.50
N LYS A 159 -16.45 9.19 -39.93
CA LYS A 159 -17.40 10.14 -40.57
C LYS A 159 -18.63 10.52 -39.73
N ASN A 160 -19.03 11.78 -39.96
CA ASN A 160 -20.13 12.61 -39.44
C ASN A 160 -21.56 12.04 -39.61
N GLY A 161 -22.50 12.57 -38.82
CA GLY A 161 -23.93 12.63 -39.16
C GLY A 161 -24.81 13.18 -38.02
N GLN A 162 -25.53 14.26 -38.28
CA GLN A 162 -26.37 15.05 -37.35
C GLN A 162 -27.80 14.49 -37.17
N ASN A 163 -28.49 15.05 -36.14
CA ASN A 163 -29.91 15.50 -36.06
C ASN A 163 -30.94 14.74 -35.22
N GLY A 164 -31.64 15.52 -34.36
CA GLY A 164 -33.10 15.50 -34.13
C GLY A 164 -33.56 15.12 -32.70
N THR A 165 -33.76 16.06 -31.77
CA THR A 165 -35.00 16.81 -31.37
C THR A 165 -36.07 16.10 -30.52
N ASN A 166 -36.33 16.73 -29.36
CA ASN A 166 -37.60 16.99 -28.62
C ASN A 166 -38.44 15.83 -28.07
N SER A 167 -38.76 15.84 -26.77
CA SER A 167 -39.88 16.62 -26.18
C SER A 167 -40.20 16.20 -24.73
N GLU A 168 -40.69 17.18 -23.98
CA GLU A 168 -41.06 17.21 -22.57
C GLU A 168 -42.26 16.32 -22.20
N LYS A 169 -42.40 16.01 -20.90
CA LYS A 169 -43.69 16.02 -20.19
C LYS A 169 -43.50 16.03 -18.66
N GLU A 170 -44.02 17.08 -18.04
CA GLU A 170 -44.30 17.23 -16.61
C GLU A 170 -45.50 16.36 -16.18
N ASN A 171 -45.54 15.99 -14.89
CA ASN A 171 -46.77 16.06 -14.09
C ASN A 171 -46.48 16.03 -12.58
N VAL A 172 -47.38 16.70 -11.86
CA VAL A 172 -47.34 17.20 -10.47
C VAL A 172 -48.12 16.27 -9.51
N GLU A 173 -47.93 16.51 -8.20
CA GLU A 173 -48.69 16.12 -6.98
C GLU A 173 -48.00 15.04 -6.12
N GLU A 174 -48.05 15.01 -4.79
CA GLU A 174 -48.17 15.95 -3.65
C GLU A 174 -47.87 15.09 -2.38
N LYS A 175 -47.64 15.70 -1.22
CA LYS A 175 -47.09 15.16 0.05
C LYS A 175 -47.96 14.05 0.71
N GLU A 176 -47.53 13.19 1.65
CA GLU A 176 -46.89 13.49 2.96
C GLU A 176 -46.48 12.20 3.75
N GLY A 177 -45.34 12.27 4.49
CA GLY A 177 -44.96 11.52 5.72
C GLY A 177 -44.46 10.06 5.61
N ASP A 178 -43.36 9.59 6.22
CA ASP A 178 -42.35 10.19 7.12
C ASP A 178 -41.19 9.16 7.25
N VAL A 179 -40.03 9.39 6.62
CA VAL A 179 -38.78 8.63 6.88
C VAL A 179 -37.58 9.54 6.61
N ASN A 180 -36.74 9.75 7.63
CA ASN A 180 -35.48 10.49 7.60
C ASN A 180 -34.66 10.29 6.31
N GLN A 181 -34.76 11.24 5.38
CA GLN A 181 -33.81 11.40 4.29
C GLN A 181 -32.85 12.53 4.64
N LEU A 182 -31.56 12.19 4.67
CA LEU A 182 -30.47 13.16 4.75
C LEU A 182 -30.55 14.06 3.52
N ASN A 183 -31.01 15.28 3.75
CA ASN A 183 -31.12 16.33 2.75
C ASN A 183 -29.71 16.87 2.46
N ILE A 184 -29.04 16.35 1.43
CA ILE A 184 -27.73 16.88 0.98
C ILE A 184 -27.98 17.83 -0.18
N SER A 185 -28.28 19.07 0.16
CA SER A 185 -28.14 20.21 -0.74
C SER A 185 -26.65 20.47 -1.02
N ASN A 186 -26.32 20.50 -2.32
CA ASN A 186 -25.14 21.10 -2.97
C ASN A 186 -23.87 21.22 -2.12
N ASN A 187 -22.92 20.29 -2.28
CA ASN A 187 -21.52 20.55 -2.00
C ASN A 187 -20.60 19.94 -3.06
N SER A 188 -19.68 20.80 -3.48
CA SER A 188 -18.67 20.70 -4.53
C SER A 188 -17.83 19.43 -4.49
N GLU A 189 -17.26 19.06 -5.64
CA GLU A 189 -16.35 17.92 -5.87
C GLU A 189 -15.27 17.70 -4.79
N GLU A 190 -14.90 18.75 -4.05
CA GLU A 190 -13.96 18.74 -2.92
C GLU A 190 -14.47 17.92 -1.72
N SER A 191 -15.78 17.97 -1.43
CA SER A 191 -16.43 17.18 -0.38
C SER A 191 -16.41 15.67 -0.71
N ALA A 192 -16.70 15.31 -1.96
CA ALA A 192 -16.65 13.93 -2.43
C ALA A 192 -15.21 13.37 -2.37
N GLY A 193 -14.20 14.19 -2.67
CA GLY A 193 -12.79 13.79 -2.54
C GLY A 193 -12.38 13.44 -1.11
N LEU A 194 -12.85 14.21 -0.13
CA LEU A 194 -12.58 13.97 1.30
C LEU A 194 -13.26 12.70 1.82
N VAL A 195 -14.52 12.47 1.45
CA VAL A 195 -15.26 11.25 1.80
C VAL A 195 -14.55 10.01 1.23
N ASN A 196 -14.13 10.06 -0.03
CA ASN A 196 -13.34 8.99 -0.66
C ASN A 196 -12.03 8.71 0.08
N ALA A 197 -11.30 9.75 0.48
CA ALA A 197 -10.04 9.59 1.21
C ALA A 197 -10.27 8.92 2.58
N GLN A 198 -11.33 9.29 3.29
CA GLN A 198 -11.70 8.71 4.57
C GLN A 198 -12.10 7.23 4.44
N VAL A 199 -12.94 6.89 3.45
CA VAL A 199 -13.33 5.50 3.18
C VAL A 199 -12.10 4.64 2.85
N ASN A 200 -11.19 5.14 2.00
CA ASN A 200 -9.95 4.46 1.66
C ASN A 200 -9.03 4.28 2.88
N GLN A 201 -8.99 5.25 3.80
CA GLN A 201 -8.22 5.13 5.04
C GLN A 201 -8.83 4.05 5.95
N GLN A 202 -10.14 4.04 6.16
CA GLN A 202 -10.82 3.02 6.98
C GLN A 202 -10.64 1.61 6.41
N LEU A 203 -10.77 1.47 5.10
CA LEU A 203 -10.51 0.21 4.39
C LEU A 203 -9.07 -0.27 4.58
N ARG A 204 -8.11 0.65 4.48
CA ARG A 204 -6.70 0.35 4.70
C ARG A 204 -6.45 -0.09 6.15
N GLU A 205 -7.00 0.59 7.13
CA GLU A 205 -6.87 0.24 8.55
C GLU A 205 -7.47 -1.14 8.84
N ARG A 206 -8.66 -1.42 8.28
CA ARG A 206 -9.28 -2.75 8.36
C ARG A 206 -8.38 -3.82 7.73
N PHE A 207 -7.87 -3.58 6.52
CA PHE A 207 -6.95 -4.50 5.84
C PHE A 207 -5.68 -4.76 6.66
N ILE A 208 -5.08 -3.70 7.21
CA ILE A 208 -3.87 -3.80 8.02
C ILE A 208 -4.11 -4.64 9.27
N SER A 209 -5.24 -4.42 9.94
CA SER A 209 -5.62 -5.16 11.15
C SER A 209 -5.93 -6.63 10.83
N GLU A 210 -6.79 -6.90 9.86
CA GLU A 210 -7.26 -8.25 9.51
C GLU A 210 -6.12 -9.15 9.00
N TYR A 211 -5.16 -8.58 8.25
CA TYR A 211 -4.06 -9.32 7.64
C TYR A 211 -2.71 -9.09 8.34
N HIS A 212 -2.72 -8.46 9.53
CA HIS A 212 -1.51 -8.20 10.32
C HIS A 212 -0.38 -7.54 9.50
N VAL A 213 -0.75 -6.66 8.57
CA VAL A 213 0.19 -6.06 7.61
C VAL A 213 1.15 -5.16 8.36
N ARG A 214 2.45 -5.38 8.18
CA ARG A 214 3.48 -4.59 8.85
C ARG A 214 3.96 -3.39 8.04
N ALA A 215 3.88 -3.47 6.72
CA ALA A 215 4.13 -2.34 5.83
C ALA A 215 3.11 -2.33 4.70
N TYR A 216 2.67 -1.13 4.33
CA TYR A 216 1.76 -0.93 3.22
C TYR A 216 2.50 -0.28 2.05
N ASP A 217 2.23 -0.73 0.82
CA ASP A 217 2.90 -0.25 -0.39
C ASP A 217 1.94 -0.01 -1.56
N ALA A 218 2.44 0.60 -2.63
CA ALA A 218 1.68 0.96 -3.82
C ALA A 218 1.25 -0.24 -4.69
N GLY A 219 1.88 -1.41 -4.51
CA GLY A 219 1.47 -2.67 -5.14
C GLY A 219 2.57 -3.38 -5.91
N PHE A 220 2.79 -4.65 -5.59
CA PHE A 220 3.78 -5.55 -6.22
C PHE A 220 3.14 -6.83 -6.76
N ASP A 221 1.81 -6.93 -6.78
CA ASP A 221 1.09 -8.14 -7.18
C ASP A 221 1.50 -8.65 -8.56
N SER A 222 1.68 -7.77 -9.55
CA SER A 222 2.17 -8.15 -10.89
C SER A 222 3.61 -8.66 -10.87
N VAL A 223 4.46 -8.10 -10.01
CA VAL A 223 5.86 -8.52 -9.84
C VAL A 223 5.92 -9.89 -9.19
N ILE A 224 5.18 -10.10 -8.10
CA ILE A 224 5.11 -11.39 -7.40
C ILE A 224 4.50 -12.46 -8.31
N ALA A 225 3.44 -12.14 -9.05
CA ALA A 225 2.86 -13.06 -10.04
C ALA A 225 3.87 -13.47 -11.12
N ALA A 226 4.75 -12.56 -11.55
CA ALA A 226 5.80 -12.87 -12.51
C ALA A 226 6.91 -13.76 -11.91
N ILE A 227 7.27 -13.54 -10.63
CA ILE A 227 8.22 -14.38 -9.88
C ILE A 227 7.69 -15.81 -9.77
N GLU A 228 6.42 -15.98 -9.37
CA GLU A 228 5.76 -17.28 -9.28
C GLU A 228 5.63 -17.95 -10.67
N GLY A 229 5.24 -17.18 -11.70
CA GLY A 229 5.18 -17.67 -13.07
C GLY A 229 6.54 -18.13 -13.62
N SER A 230 7.63 -17.55 -13.12
CA SER A 230 9.01 -17.92 -13.45
C SER A 230 9.54 -19.09 -12.61
N ARG A 231 8.72 -19.66 -11.71
CA ARG A 231 9.07 -20.75 -10.79
C ARG A 231 10.27 -20.42 -9.90
N VAL A 232 10.38 -19.17 -9.47
CA VAL A 232 11.35 -18.75 -8.46
C VAL A 232 10.76 -19.10 -7.09
N ASP A 233 11.29 -20.13 -6.46
CA ASP A 233 10.72 -20.70 -5.23
C ASP A 233 11.03 -19.89 -3.97
N SER A 234 12.12 -19.11 -3.97
CA SER A 234 12.56 -18.30 -2.83
C SER A 234 12.61 -16.82 -3.20
N TRP A 235 11.81 -16.01 -2.51
CA TRP A 235 11.80 -14.56 -2.66
C TRP A 235 11.49 -13.87 -1.33
N VAL A 236 11.85 -12.59 -1.22
CA VAL A 236 11.53 -11.73 -0.08
C VAL A 236 11.40 -10.28 -0.56
N LEU A 237 10.44 -9.54 -0.04
CA LEU A 237 10.32 -8.10 -0.21
C LEU A 237 11.05 -7.39 0.93
N ILE A 238 11.89 -6.41 0.59
CA ILE A 238 12.59 -5.58 1.56
C ILE A 238 12.24 -4.13 1.22
N ARG A 239 11.55 -3.46 2.13
CA ARG A 239 10.96 -2.13 1.92
C ARG A 239 11.50 -1.13 2.93
N GLY A 240 12.03 -0.02 2.44
CA GLY A 240 12.39 1.12 3.28
C GLY A 240 11.13 1.93 3.59
N VAL A 241 10.88 2.19 4.86
CA VAL A 241 9.75 3.03 5.30
C VAL A 241 10.09 4.50 5.06
N ALA A 242 9.31 5.11 4.17
CA ALA A 242 9.43 6.52 3.80
C ALA A 242 8.28 7.38 4.38
N ASP A 243 7.10 6.82 4.56
CA ASP A 243 5.98 7.45 5.26
C ASP A 243 5.08 6.38 5.91
N TYR A 244 3.99 6.82 6.53
CA TYR A 244 2.99 5.96 7.18
C TYR A 244 1.85 5.53 6.25
N GLN A 245 2.00 5.71 4.95
CA GLN A 245 0.98 5.40 3.94
C GLN A 245 1.49 4.39 2.91
N GLN A 246 2.03 4.87 1.79
CA GLN A 246 2.48 4.03 0.66
C GLN A 246 3.81 4.51 0.07
N GLY A 247 4.51 5.38 0.77
CA GLY A 247 5.79 5.97 0.40
C GLY A 247 5.72 7.10 -0.63
N ALA A 248 4.53 7.47 -1.12
CA ALA A 248 4.37 8.45 -2.20
C ALA A 248 3.91 9.84 -1.75
N THR A 249 3.73 10.06 -0.44
CA THR A 249 3.32 11.36 0.09
C THR A 249 4.41 12.42 -0.11
N LYS A 250 4.05 13.71 0.00
CA LYS A 250 5.04 14.80 -0.08
C LYS A 250 6.15 14.65 0.97
N ILE A 251 5.79 14.26 2.19
CA ILE A 251 6.74 13.94 3.27
C ILE A 251 7.54 12.69 2.91
N GLY A 252 6.88 11.65 2.41
CA GLY A 252 7.51 10.41 1.96
C GLY A 252 8.64 10.64 0.95
N LYS A 253 8.46 11.57 0.00
CA LYS A 253 9.51 11.92 -0.98
C LYS A 253 10.82 12.40 -0.35
N LEU A 254 10.78 13.10 0.79
CA LEU A 254 11.99 13.51 1.52
C LEU A 254 12.73 12.30 2.10
N TRP A 255 11.97 11.29 2.52
CA TRP A 255 12.50 10.09 3.17
C TRP A 255 12.85 8.97 2.19
N GLN A 256 12.37 9.02 0.94
CA GLN A 256 12.54 7.96 -0.06
C GLN A 256 14.01 7.59 -0.28
N HIS A 257 14.91 8.57 -0.44
CA HIS A 257 16.34 8.30 -0.67
C HIS A 257 16.98 7.58 0.51
N TYR A 258 16.86 8.15 1.73
CA TYR A 258 17.37 7.54 2.95
C TYR A 258 16.76 6.16 3.21
N ALA A 259 15.44 6.00 3.04
CA ALA A 259 14.76 4.73 3.21
C ALA A 259 15.23 3.67 2.19
N SER A 260 15.43 4.07 0.94
CA SER A 260 15.92 3.19 -0.14
C SER A 260 17.36 2.74 0.13
N ALA A 261 18.24 3.63 0.55
CA ALA A 261 19.61 3.28 0.93
C ALA A 261 19.63 2.27 2.09
N ASN A 262 18.80 2.48 3.11
CA ASN A 262 18.69 1.54 4.23
C ASN A 262 18.19 0.16 3.79
N ALA A 263 17.20 0.10 2.90
CA ALA A 263 16.69 -1.15 2.35
C ALA A 263 17.76 -1.88 1.51
N ALA A 264 18.49 -1.15 0.66
CA ALA A 264 19.59 -1.71 -0.13
C ALA A 264 20.74 -2.22 0.76
N ALA A 265 21.08 -1.50 1.83
CA ALA A 265 22.06 -1.95 2.81
C ALA A 265 21.58 -3.22 3.53
N MET A 266 20.29 -3.35 3.83
CA MET A 266 19.73 -4.57 4.42
C MET A 266 19.87 -5.76 3.45
N VAL A 267 19.65 -5.56 2.14
CA VAL A 267 19.90 -6.58 1.12
C VAL A 267 21.36 -7.06 1.18
N LYS A 268 22.34 -6.15 1.19
CA LYS A 268 23.77 -6.49 1.32
C LYS A 268 24.03 -7.34 2.56
N THR A 269 23.45 -6.96 3.70
CA THR A 269 23.59 -7.66 4.98
C THR A 269 22.99 -9.07 4.95
N ILE A 270 21.81 -9.24 4.34
CA ILE A 270 21.16 -10.55 4.22
C ILE A 270 21.97 -11.46 3.30
N LEU A 271 22.39 -10.97 2.13
CA LEU A 271 23.18 -11.73 1.17
C LEU A 271 24.48 -12.27 1.80
N GLY A 272 25.16 -11.47 2.62
CA GLY A 272 26.37 -11.89 3.33
C GLY A 272 26.14 -12.95 4.42
N ARG A 273 24.88 -13.20 4.80
CA ARG A 273 24.48 -14.20 5.80
C ARG A 273 23.80 -15.43 5.20
N ILE A 274 23.48 -15.43 3.91
CA ILE A 274 22.92 -16.61 3.25
C ILE A 274 23.99 -17.71 3.33
N PRO A 275 23.63 -18.91 3.83
CA PRO A 275 24.56 -20.04 3.85
C PRO A 275 25.05 -20.29 2.43
N ALA A 276 26.37 -20.41 2.24
CA ALA A 276 26.93 -20.78 0.95
C ALA A 276 26.26 -22.07 0.48
N THR A 277 25.76 -22.06 -0.76
CA THR A 277 25.22 -23.25 -1.41
C THR A 277 26.29 -24.33 -1.39
N ARG A 278 25.94 -25.48 -0.81
CA ARG A 278 26.80 -26.64 -0.72
C ARG A 278 26.97 -27.30 -2.08
#